data_AF-A0A8S3H052-F1
#
_entry.id   AF-A0A8S3H052-F1
#
_cell.length_a   1.000
_cell.length_b   1.000
_cell.length_c   1.000
_cell.angle_alpha   90.00
_cell.angle_beta   90.00
_cell.angle_gamma   90.00
#
_symmetry.space_group_name_H-M   'P 1'
#
loop_
_entity.id
_entity.type
_entity.pdbx_description
1 polymer ?
#
loop_
_entity_poly.entity_id
_entity_poly.type
_entity_poly.pdbx_seq_one_letter_code
_entity_poly.pdbx_strand_id
1 'polypeptide(L)'
;EIKFHEHYPDQSPEIAIVDSVNVDDRSAFESDIKTICEDNLGMPVIFTLASHLSEQLSIQSETRLTRQREAIERKIREEEEAEQKRFEGTCVSVESFIRWKV
;
A
#
# COMPACT_ATOMS: atom_id res chain seq x y z
N GLU A 1 -14.52 19.17 -1.69
CA GLU A 1 -15.20 20.30 -2.35
C GLU A 1 -14.14 21.23 -2.91
N ILE A 2 -14.34 21.76 -4.12
CA ILE A 2 -13.41 22.69 -4.78
C ILE A 2 -14.15 24.01 -4.97
N LYS A 3 -13.59 25.11 -4.43
CA LYS A 3 -14.09 26.47 -4.64
C LYS A 3 -13.15 27.25 -5.54
N PHE A 4 -13.68 27.72 -6.67
CA PHE A 4 -12.95 28.56 -7.62
C PHE A 4 -13.02 30.03 -7.19
N HIS A 5 -11.87 30.72 -7.20
CA HIS A 5 -11.82 32.18 -7.08
C HIS A 5 -12.05 32.83 -8.46
N GLU A 6 -12.45 34.11 -8.46
CA GLU A 6 -12.70 34.90 -9.68
C GLU A 6 -11.46 35.05 -10.58
N HIS A 7 -10.26 34.84 -10.02
CA HIS A 7 -8.96 34.96 -10.71
C HIS A 7 -8.32 33.62 -11.09
N TYR A 8 -9.07 32.52 -11.15
CA TYR A 8 -8.55 31.27 -11.72
C TYR A 8 -8.23 31.46 -13.22
N PRO A 9 -7.06 31.04 -13.74
CA PRO A 9 -6.04 30.16 -13.13
C PRO A 9 -4.85 30.85 -12.45
N ASP A 10 -4.85 32.18 -12.31
CA ASP A 10 -3.76 32.94 -11.67
C ASP A 10 -3.78 32.84 -10.14
N GLN A 11 -4.90 32.42 -9.55
CA GLN A 11 -5.06 32.18 -8.12
C GLN A 11 -5.47 30.73 -7.85
N SER A 12 -4.78 30.07 -6.92
CA SER A 12 -5.05 28.67 -6.56
C SER A 12 -6.48 28.49 -5.99
N PRO A 13 -7.21 27.45 -6.41
CA PRO A 13 -8.54 27.16 -5.88
C PRO A 13 -8.45 26.65 -4.44
N GLU A 14 -9.49 26.91 -3.65
CA GLU A 14 -9.59 26.38 -2.28
C GLU A 14 -10.15 24.96 -2.33
N ILE A 15 -9.35 23.98 -1.90
CA ILE A 15 -9.68 22.55 -1.98
C ILE A 15 -9.85 22.02 -0.57
N ALA A 16 -11.05 21.54 -0.25
CA ALA A 16 -11.38 20.92 1.03
C ALA A 16 -11.60 19.41 0.84
N ILE A 17 -10.86 18.59 1.61
CA ILE A 17 -11.04 17.14 1.64
C ILE A 17 -12.28 16.83 2.48
N VAL A 18 -13.30 16.25 1.85
CA VAL A 18 -14.62 15.97 2.48
C VAL A 18 -14.64 14.61 3.15
N ASP A 19 -13.94 13.62 2.59
CA ASP A 19 -13.88 12.27 3.13
C ASP A 19 -12.43 11.77 3.11
N SER A 20 -11.96 11.26 4.25
CA SER A 20 -10.57 10.84 4.46
C SER A 20 -10.44 9.34 4.79
N VAL A 21 -11.47 8.54 4.49
CA VAL A 21 -11.55 7.11 4.86
C VAL A 21 -10.36 6.27 4.35
N ASN A 22 -9.66 6.70 3.30
CA ASN A 22 -8.51 5.99 2.73
C ASN A 22 -7.19 6.76 2.78
N VAL A 23 -7.13 7.91 3.48
CA VAL A 23 -5.90 8.71 3.56
C VAL A 23 -5.32 8.54 4.95
N ASP A 24 -4.20 7.80 5.07
CA ASP A 24 -3.49 7.61 6.34
C ASP A 24 -2.93 8.94 6.89
N ASP A 25 -2.49 9.85 6.01
CA ASP A 25 -1.92 11.15 6.39
C ASP A 25 -2.55 12.30 5.60
N ARG A 26 -3.57 12.91 6.20
CA ARG A 26 -4.25 14.09 5.65
C ARG A 26 -3.32 15.28 5.47
N SER A 27 -2.33 15.45 6.36
CA SER A 27 -1.46 16.62 6.36
C SER A 27 -0.48 16.60 5.19
N ALA A 28 0.09 15.42 4.90
CA ALA A 28 0.90 15.19 3.72
C ALA A 28 0.11 15.48 2.44
N PHE A 29 -1.13 14.97 2.36
CA PHE A 29 -2.00 15.17 1.21
C PHE A 29 -2.36 16.65 0.98
N GLU A 30 -2.65 17.41 2.04
CA GLU A 30 -2.89 18.86 1.95
C GLU A 30 -1.63 19.61 1.46
N SER A 31 -0.44 19.17 1.87
CA SER A 31 0.82 19.75 1.42
C SER A 31 1.14 19.45 -0.06
N ASP A 32 0.84 18.24 -0.53
CA ASP A 32 1.00 17.85 -1.94
C ASP A 32 0.05 18.63 -2.84
N ILE A 33 -1.22 18.76 -2.44
CA ILE A 33 -2.22 19.58 -3.15
C ILE A 33 -1.71 21.02 -3.30
N LYS A 34 -1.18 21.60 -2.21
CA LYS A 34 -0.67 22.97 -2.22
C LYS A 34 0.53 23.13 -3.15
N THR A 35 1.48 22.19 -3.10
CA THR A 35 2.67 22.19 -3.96
C THR A 35 2.28 22.12 -5.44
N ILE A 36 1.36 21.23 -5.81
CA ILE A 36 0.88 21.09 -7.20
C ILE A 36 0.17 22.35 -7.66
N CYS A 37 -0.62 22.98 -6.78
CA CYS A 37 -1.29 24.24 -7.11
C CYS A 37 -0.30 25.39 -7.30
N GLU A 38 0.74 25.49 -6.48
CA GLU A 38 1.77 26.52 -6.58
C GLU A 38 2.63 26.33 -7.84
N ASP A 39 3.00 25.09 -8.17
CA ASP A 39 3.81 24.77 -9.36
C ASP A 39 3.07 25.00 -10.69
N ASN A 40 1.73 24.93 -10.67
CA ASN A 40 0.90 25.06 -11.87
C ASN A 40 0.11 26.38 -11.91
N LEU A 41 0.49 27.37 -11.10
CA LEU A 41 -0.07 28.73 -11.16
C LEU A 41 0.02 29.30 -12.59
N GLY A 42 -1.07 29.90 -13.08
CA GLY A 42 -1.15 30.43 -14.45
C GLY A 42 -1.52 29.39 -15.52
N MET A 43 -1.72 28.13 -15.15
CA MET A 43 -2.28 27.08 -16.01
C MET A 43 -3.43 26.34 -15.31
N PRO A 44 -4.35 25.69 -16.07
CA PRO A 44 -5.42 24.92 -15.45
C PRO A 44 -4.88 23.71 -14.65
N VAL A 45 -5.02 23.74 -13.32
CA VAL A 45 -4.42 22.74 -12.41
C VAL A 45 -5.33 21.56 -12.06
N ILE A 46 -6.64 21.67 -12.33
CA ILE A 46 -7.66 20.73 -11.82
C ILE A 46 -7.41 19.30 -12.29
N PHE A 47 -7.05 19.11 -13.56
CA PHE A 47 -6.82 17.78 -14.13
C PHE A 47 -5.54 17.14 -13.57
N THR A 48 -4.45 17.91 -13.50
CA THR A 48 -3.18 17.48 -12.91
C THR A 48 -3.38 17.07 -11.45
N LEU A 49 -4.09 17.90 -10.70
CA LEU A 49 -4.44 17.63 -9.32
C LEU A 49 -5.26 16.35 -9.19
N ALA A 50 -6.37 16.23 -9.92
CA ALA A 50 -7.23 15.04 -9.84
C ALA A 50 -6.49 13.76 -10.22
N SER A 51 -5.61 13.82 -11.23
CA SER A 51 -4.81 12.68 -11.67
C SER A 51 -3.80 12.27 -10.60
N HIS A 52 -3.07 13.23 -10.05
CA HIS A 52 -2.07 12.98 -9.00
C HIS A 52 -2.70 12.40 -7.74
N LEU A 53 -3.81 12.98 -7.27
CA LEU A 53 -4.50 12.50 -6.08
C LEU A 53 -5.07 11.08 -6.29
N SER A 54 -5.61 10.80 -7.48
CA SER A 54 -6.13 9.47 -7.82
C SER A 54 -5.02 8.42 -7.86
N GLU A 55 -3.85 8.78 -8.40
CA GLU A 55 -2.67 7.91 -8.43
C GLU A 55 -2.14 7.63 -7.02
N GLN A 56 -1.97 8.67 -6.19
CA GLN A 56 -1.53 8.51 -4.80
C GLN A 56 -2.47 7.59 -3.99
N LEU A 57 -3.78 7.79 -4.11
CA LEU A 57 -4.77 6.92 -3.45
C LEU A 57 -4.69 5.48 -3.96
N SER A 58 -4.48 5.29 -5.25
CA SER A 58 -4.33 3.95 -5.85
C SER A 58 -3.11 3.24 -5.26
N ILE A 59 -1.95 3.91 -5.23
CA ILE A 59 -0.70 3.38 -4.68
C ILE A 59 -0.86 3.02 -3.19
N GLN A 60 -1.48 3.88 -2.38
CA GLN A 60 -1.72 3.57 -0.96
C GLN A 60 -2.61 2.33 -0.80
N SER A 61 -3.68 2.22 -1.60
CA SER A 61 -4.59 1.08 -1.57
C SER A 61 -3.90 -0.23 -1.97
N GLU A 62 -3.09 -0.20 -3.03
CA GLU A 62 -2.33 -1.36 -3.51
C GLU A 62 -1.25 -1.78 -2.52
N THR A 63 -0.57 -0.81 -1.91
CA THR A 63 0.43 -1.07 -0.87
C THR A 63 -0.21 -1.78 0.33
N ARG A 64 -1.40 -1.34 0.75
CA ARG A 64 -2.15 -1.97 1.86
C ARG A 64 -2.56 -3.40 1.52
N LEU A 65 -3.08 -3.63 0.31
CA LEU A 65 -3.48 -4.96 -0.15
C LEU A 65 -2.28 -5.90 -0.28
N THR A 66 -1.17 -5.40 -0.85
CA THR A 66 0.06 -6.17 -1.01
C THR A 66 0.61 -6.60 0.33
N ARG A 67 0.71 -5.68 1.31
CA ARG A 67 1.16 -6.02 2.67
C ARG A 67 0.30 -7.09 3.34
N GLN A 68 -1.02 -7.04 3.13
CA GLN A 68 -1.92 -8.07 3.66
C GLN A 68 -1.68 -9.43 2.99
N ARG A 69 -1.52 -9.45 1.66
CA ARG A 69 -1.22 -10.68 0.91
C ARG A 69 0.11 -11.29 1.33
N GLU A 70 1.16 -10.48 1.44
CA GLU A 70 2.49 -10.92 1.88
C GLU A 70 2.45 -11.49 3.31
N ALA A 71 1.66 -10.88 4.21
CA ALA A 71 1.50 -11.39 5.56
C ALA A 71 0.78 -12.76 5.60
N ILE A 72 -0.18 -12.98 4.71
CA ILE A 72 -0.86 -14.28 4.57
C ILE A 72 0.09 -15.31 3.96
N GLU A 73 0.78 -14.96 2.88
CA GLU A 73 1.71 -15.86 2.20
C GLU A 73 2.87 -16.28 3.11
N ARG A 74 3.39 -15.36 3.91
CA ARG A 74 4.43 -15.68 4.91
C ARG A 74 3.95 -16.73 5.91
N LYS A 75 2.73 -16.59 6.43
CA LYS A 75 2.15 -17.56 7.37
C LYS A 75 1.97 -18.94 6.73
N ILE A 76 1.53 -18.99 5.48
CA ILE A 76 1.37 -20.26 4.75
C ILE A 76 2.73 -20.92 4.57
N ARG A 77 3.76 -20.17 4.15
CA ARG A 77 5.12 -20.70 3.97
C ARG A 77 5.72 -21.22 5.27
N GLU A 78 5.51 -20.53 6.39
CA GLU A 78 5.97 -20.98 7.71
C GLU A 78 5.31 -22.31 8.14
N GLU A 79 4.02 -22.49 7.83
CA GLU A 79 3.31 -23.74 8.10
C GLU A 79 3.83 -24.88 7.19
N GLU A 80 4.03 -24.63 5.90
CA GLU A 80 4.57 -25.62 4.95
C GLU A 80 6.00 -26.07 5.34
N GLU A 81 6.86 -25.16 5.80
CA GLU A 81 8.20 -25.50 6.30
C GLU A 81 8.13 -26.33 7.61
N ALA A 82 7.16 -26.06 8.48
CA ALA A 82 6.93 -26.84 9.70
C ALA A 82 6.38 -28.24 9.38
N GLU A 83 5.50 -28.34 8.38
CA GLU A 83 5.00 -29.62 7.88
C GLU A 83 6.09 -30.42 7.17
N GLN A 84 6.93 -29.80 6.33
CA GLN A 84 8.07 -30.47 5.71
C GLN A 84 9.04 -31.02 6.75
N LYS A 85 9.38 -30.26 7.79
CA LYS A 85 10.23 -30.76 8.90
C LYS A 85 9.60 -31.90 9.70
N ARG A 86 8.26 -31.99 9.71
CA ARG A 86 7.52 -33.11 10.30
C ARG A 86 7.39 -34.31 9.34
N PHE A 87 7.27 -34.05 8.05
CA PHE A 87 7.14 -35.05 6.98
C PHE A 87 8.48 -35.69 6.59
N GLU A 88 9.58 -34.96 6.77
CA GLU A 88 10.94 -35.48 6.89
C GLU A 88 11.07 -36.26 8.20
N GLY A 89 10.25 -37.31 8.34
CA GLY A 89 10.37 -38.29 9.39
C GLY A 89 11.81 -38.81 9.44
N THR A 90 12.31 -38.98 10.65
CA THR A 90 13.68 -39.42 10.95
C THR A 90 14.14 -40.49 9.97
N CYS A 91 15.10 -40.13 9.10
CA CYS A 91 15.70 -41.09 8.20
C CYS A 91 16.21 -42.27 9.03
N VAL A 92 15.70 -43.47 8.74
CA VAL A 92 16.06 -44.68 9.46
C VAL A 92 17.55 -44.93 9.21
N SER A 93 18.39 -44.48 10.14
CA SER A 93 19.82 -44.78 10.11
C SER A 93 20.01 -46.29 10.28
N VAL A 94 21.14 -46.82 9.81
CA VAL A 94 21.48 -48.25 9.94
C VAL A 94 21.37 -48.72 11.40
N GLU A 95 21.69 -47.85 12.36
CA GLU A 95 21.52 -48.12 13.80
C GLU A 95 20.05 -48.26 14.23
N SER A 96 19.14 -47.44 13.70
CA SER A 96 17.70 -47.55 13.99
C SER A 96 17.10 -48.83 13.39
N PHE A 97 17.55 -49.23 12.19
CA PHE A 97 17.12 -50.46 11.54
C PHE A 97 17.57 -51.72 12.31
N ILE A 98 18.80 -51.76 12.82
CA ILE A 98 19.29 -52.89 13.62
C ILE A 98 18.50 -53.04 14.92
N ARG A 99 18.09 -51.92 15.54
CA ARG A 99 17.33 -51.92 16.80
C ARG A 99 15.90 -52.42 16.65
N TRP A 100 15.31 -52.35 15.45
CA TRP A 100 13.98 -52.89 15.14
C TRP A 100 13.98 -54.35 14.69
N LYS A 101 15.15 -54.91 14.37
CA LYS A 101 15.27 -56.28 13.88
C LYS A 101 15.32 -57.34 15.02
N VAL A 102 15.18 -56.92 16.28
CA VAL A 102 15.11 -57.80 17.45
C VAL A 102 13.65 -57.97 17.83
#